data_AF-A0A3B8PT08-F1
#
_entry.id   AF-A0A3B8PT08-F1
#
_cell.length_a   1.000
_cell.length_b   1.000
_cell.length_c   1.000
_cell.angle_alpha   90.00
_cell.angle_beta   90.00
_cell.angle_gamma   90.00
#
_symmetry.space_group_name_H-M   'P 1'
#
loop_
_entity.id
_entity.type
_entity.pdbx_description
1 polymer ?
#
loop_
_entity_poly.entity_id
_entity_poly.type
_entity_poly.pdbx_seq_one_letter_code
_entity_poly.pdbx_strand_id
1 'polypeptide(L)'
;MTNQPNTHAVSRRRFLKGAGGAALSLPWLESFTDHCRAENGGKDPAPAKRLAFFYLPNGITRRGFFPGEGDRPLPKFAGQNNVWRFEGKTVPEGNHPLTISPTLAPLHKVRDKVSLITGLDRIFQHGTDSHAQCASCFLTSVAPFEVKNSAYPLSRT
;
A
#
# COMPACT_ATOMS: atom_id res chain seq x y z
N MET A 1 15.35 -58.75 -51.32
CA MET A 1 15.54 -57.59 -50.42
C MET A 1 14.60 -56.49 -50.90
N THR A 2 13.48 -56.24 -50.22
CA THR A 2 12.73 -54.96 -50.28
C THR A 2 11.77 -54.87 -49.10
N ASN A 3 11.78 -53.70 -48.47
CA ASN A 3 11.32 -53.36 -47.12
C ASN A 3 9.80 -53.43 -46.90
N GLN A 4 9.39 -53.95 -45.74
CA GLN A 4 8.08 -53.63 -45.16
C GLN A 4 8.15 -52.29 -44.41
N PRO A 5 7.24 -51.33 -44.68
CA PRO A 5 7.16 -50.09 -43.92
C PRO A 5 6.49 -50.35 -42.56
N ASN A 6 7.27 -50.27 -41.49
CA ASN A 6 6.81 -50.49 -40.13
C ASN A 6 6.10 -49.21 -39.60
N THR A 7 4.86 -48.96 -40.04
CA THR A 7 4.08 -47.81 -39.58
C THR A 7 3.31 -48.16 -38.31
N HIS A 8 3.90 -47.91 -37.15
CA HIS A 8 3.17 -47.93 -35.88
C HIS A 8 2.18 -46.75 -35.81
N ALA A 9 0.96 -46.95 -36.29
CA ALA A 9 -0.09 -45.95 -36.21
C ALA A 9 -0.45 -45.65 -34.74
N VAL A 10 -0.42 -44.37 -34.36
CA VAL A 10 -0.85 -43.90 -33.03
C VAL A 10 -2.36 -44.06 -32.94
N SER A 11 -2.84 -45.05 -32.18
CA SER A 11 -4.27 -45.25 -31.98
C SER A 11 -4.85 -44.23 -30.99
N ARG A 12 -6.12 -43.84 -31.18
CA ARG A 12 -6.85 -42.93 -30.26
C ARG A 12 -6.72 -43.37 -28.79
N ARG A 13 -6.76 -44.69 -28.53
CA ARG A 13 -6.57 -45.26 -27.20
C ARG A 13 -5.18 -44.99 -26.62
N ARG A 14 -4.12 -45.10 -27.44
CA ARG A 14 -2.75 -44.79 -27.01
C ARG A 14 -2.58 -43.29 -26.74
N PHE A 15 -3.15 -42.44 -27.58
CA PHE A 15 -3.16 -41.00 -27.38
C PHE A 15 -3.85 -40.60 -26.07
N LEU A 16 -5.07 -41.08 -25.83
CA LEU A 16 -5.82 -40.76 -24.60
C LEU A 16 -5.14 -41.29 -23.34
N LYS A 17 -4.51 -42.48 -23.39
CA LYS A 17 -3.73 -42.99 -22.25
C LYS A 17 -2.50 -42.13 -21.95
N GLY A 18 -1.79 -41.66 -22.99
CA GLY A 18 -0.64 -40.77 -22.82
C GLY A 18 -1.03 -39.39 -22.31
N ALA A 19 -1.98 -38.74 -22.99
CA ALA A 19 -2.43 -37.39 -22.65
C ALA A 19 -3.14 -37.34 -21.29
N GLY A 20 -3.98 -38.33 -20.99
CA GLY A 20 -4.66 -38.44 -19.69
C GLY A 20 -3.68 -38.72 -18.55
N GLY A 21 -2.69 -39.60 -18.77
CA GLY A 21 -1.64 -39.86 -17.77
C GLY A 21 -0.81 -38.62 -17.47
N ALA A 22 -0.40 -37.87 -18.50
CA ALA A 22 0.33 -36.62 -18.34
C ALA A 22 -0.49 -35.57 -17.57
N ALA A 23 -1.74 -35.34 -17.96
CA ALA A 23 -2.63 -34.37 -17.31
C ALA A 23 -2.92 -34.70 -15.85
N LEU A 24 -3.07 -35.99 -15.51
CA LEU A 24 -3.28 -36.43 -14.12
C LEU A 24 -1.99 -36.36 -13.29
N SER A 25 -0.82 -36.46 -13.91
CA SER A 25 0.48 -36.34 -13.24
C SER A 25 0.95 -34.89 -13.04
N LEU A 26 0.40 -33.93 -13.80
CA LEU A 26 0.81 -32.52 -13.78
C LEU A 26 0.79 -31.90 -12.36
N PRO A 27 -0.27 -32.09 -11.54
CA PRO A 27 -0.31 -31.55 -10.18
C PRO A 27 0.72 -32.17 -9.22
N TRP A 28 1.31 -33.32 -9.58
CA TRP A 28 2.34 -33.97 -8.78
C TRP A 28 3.77 -33.59 -9.22
N LEU A 29 3.89 -32.74 -10.24
CA LEU A 29 5.17 -32.22 -10.75
C LEU A 29 5.55 -30.86 -10.16
N GLU A 30 4.83 -30.38 -9.15
CA GLU A 30 5.09 -29.09 -8.48
C GLU A 30 6.51 -29.01 -7.86
N SER A 31 7.19 -30.14 -7.63
CA SER A 31 8.60 -30.12 -7.20
C SER A 31 9.59 -29.70 -8.30
N PHE A 32 9.15 -29.63 -9.55
CA PHE A 32 9.97 -29.21 -10.69
C PHE A 32 9.64 -27.80 -11.19
N THR A 33 8.68 -27.09 -10.57
CA THR A 33 8.37 -25.70 -10.95
C THR A 33 9.56 -24.77 -10.74
N ASP A 34 10.44 -25.07 -9.78
CA ASP A 34 11.70 -24.35 -9.59
C ASP A 34 12.76 -24.72 -10.65
N HIS A 35 12.69 -25.92 -11.24
CA HIS A 35 13.61 -26.41 -12.27
C HIS A 35 13.19 -26.07 -13.71
N CYS A 36 11.90 -25.83 -13.98
CA CYS A 36 11.41 -25.42 -15.30
C CYS A 36 11.56 -23.90 -15.57
N ARG A 37 12.21 -23.13 -14.69
CA ARG A 37 12.45 -21.67 -14.84
C ARG A 37 13.59 -21.32 -15.80
N ALA A 38 13.82 -22.16 -16.80
CA ALA A 38 14.98 -22.13 -17.70
C ALA A 38 14.85 -21.15 -18.88
N GLU A 39 14.18 -20.00 -18.69
CA GLU A 39 14.16 -18.94 -19.72
C GLU A 39 14.67 -17.57 -19.21
N ASN A 40 14.86 -17.38 -17.90
CA ASN A 40 15.30 -16.09 -17.34
C ASN A 40 16.39 -16.23 -16.25
N GLY A 41 17.47 -16.95 -16.55
CA GLY A 41 18.76 -16.74 -15.86
C GLY A 41 18.77 -16.88 -14.33
N GLY A 42 17.98 -17.77 -13.76
CA GLY A 42 18.12 -18.22 -12.36
C GLY A 42 17.95 -17.15 -11.28
N LYS A 43 17.40 -15.98 -11.60
CA LYS A 43 17.07 -14.96 -10.58
C LYS A 43 15.62 -15.13 -10.18
N ASP A 44 15.40 -15.42 -8.90
CA ASP A 44 14.07 -15.31 -8.32
C ASP A 44 13.53 -13.90 -8.58
N PRO A 45 12.27 -13.76 -9.04
CA PRO A 45 11.65 -12.46 -9.20
C PRO A 45 11.62 -11.80 -7.82
N ALA A 46 11.98 -10.51 -7.78
CA ALA A 46 11.88 -9.74 -6.56
C ALA A 46 10.44 -9.85 -6.01
N PRO A 47 10.26 -9.97 -4.69
CA PRO A 47 8.93 -10.11 -4.11
C PRO A 47 8.04 -8.95 -4.51
N ALA A 48 6.76 -9.23 -4.78
CA ALA A 48 5.80 -8.22 -5.15
C ALA A 48 5.71 -7.12 -4.07
N LYS A 49 5.88 -5.85 -4.47
CA LYS A 49 5.72 -4.71 -3.57
C LYS A 49 4.25 -4.58 -3.19
N ARG A 50 3.96 -4.54 -1.88
CA ARG A 50 2.60 -4.35 -1.35
C ARG A 50 2.47 -2.96 -0.74
N LEU A 51 1.31 -2.35 -0.92
CA LEU A 51 0.97 -1.07 -0.31
C LEU A 51 0.28 -1.31 1.03
N ALA A 52 0.73 -0.63 2.08
CA ALA A 52 0.11 -0.62 3.39
C ALA A 52 -0.17 0.82 3.81
N PHE A 53 -1.35 1.06 4.38
CA PHE A 53 -1.75 2.35 4.93
C PHE A 53 -1.86 2.23 6.44
N PHE A 54 -1.18 3.14 7.16
CA PHE A 54 -1.25 3.22 8.62
C PHE A 54 -1.99 4.49 9.01
N TYR A 55 -2.98 4.33 9.86
CA TYR A 55 -3.75 5.43 10.42
C TYR A 55 -3.31 5.69 11.86
N LEU A 56 -3.02 6.95 12.20
CA LEU A 56 -2.55 7.36 13.53
C LEU A 56 -3.47 8.45 14.11
N PRO A 57 -4.61 8.08 14.72
CA PRO A 57 -5.52 9.05 15.33
C PRO A 57 -4.97 9.59 16.64
N ASN A 58 -4.93 10.91 16.81
CA ASN A 58 -4.83 11.63 18.09
C ASN A 58 -3.99 10.94 19.20
N GLY A 59 -2.76 10.55 18.90
CA GLY A 59 -1.90 9.80 19.83
C GLY A 59 -0.41 9.96 19.53
N ILE A 60 -0.03 10.99 18.78
CA ILE A 60 1.36 11.26 18.41
C ILE A 60 1.91 12.44 19.20
N THR A 61 3.14 12.30 19.68
CA THR A 61 3.92 13.40 20.23
C THR A 61 4.38 14.29 19.07
N ARG A 62 3.53 15.26 18.69
CA ARG A 62 3.69 16.04 17.46
C ARG A 62 5.07 16.69 17.30
N ARG A 63 5.65 17.22 18.39
CA ARG A 63 7.00 17.82 18.40
C ARG A 63 8.12 16.87 17.98
N GLY A 64 7.98 15.59 18.30
CA GLY A 64 8.94 14.56 17.92
C GLY A 64 8.59 13.85 16.61
N PHE A 65 7.31 13.90 16.21
CA PHE A 65 6.82 13.20 15.02
C PHE A 65 6.96 14.07 13.76
N PHE A 66 6.50 15.32 13.81
CA PHE A 66 6.57 16.23 12.67
C PHE A 66 7.85 17.05 12.72
N PRO A 67 8.68 17.02 11.67
CA PRO A 67 9.85 17.90 11.59
C PRO A 67 9.52 19.38 11.86
N GLY A 68 10.45 20.13 12.45
CA GLY A 68 10.30 21.56 12.71
C GLY A 68 9.25 21.97 13.76
N GLU A 69 8.49 21.06 14.37
CA GLU A 69 7.64 21.38 15.54
C GLU A 69 8.43 21.35 16.86
N GLY A 70 9.47 20.52 16.94
CA GLY A 70 10.40 20.48 18.07
C GLY A 70 11.11 21.81 18.32
N ASP A 71 11.31 22.62 17.28
CA ASP A 71 12.14 23.84 17.37
C ASP A 71 11.35 25.08 17.84
N ARG A 72 10.04 24.94 18.12
CA ARG A 72 9.16 26.08 18.45
C ARG A 72 8.81 26.14 19.94
N PRO A 73 8.50 27.34 20.47
CA PRO A 73 7.87 27.50 21.77
C PRO A 73 6.55 26.73 21.84
N LEU A 74 6.22 26.22 23.03
CA LEU A 74 4.94 25.57 23.25
C LEU A 74 3.79 26.56 23.03
N PRO A 75 2.75 26.19 22.26
CA PRO A 75 1.58 27.02 22.11
C PRO A 75 0.88 27.19 23.47
N LYS A 76 0.29 28.37 23.69
CA LYS A 76 -0.55 28.61 24.87
C LYS A 76 -1.79 27.72 24.82
N PHE A 77 -2.37 27.45 25.98
CA PHE A 77 -3.44 26.44 26.16
C PHE A 77 -4.72 26.72 25.34
N ALA A 78 -4.98 27.96 24.94
CA ALA A 78 -6.17 28.36 24.20
C ALA A 78 -5.82 28.93 22.82
N GLY A 79 -6.68 28.65 21.82
CA GLY A 79 -6.57 29.21 20.47
C GLY A 79 -5.54 28.51 19.57
N GLN A 80 -5.31 27.21 19.78
CA GLN A 80 -4.41 26.44 18.91
C GLN A 80 -5.06 26.23 17.54
N ASN A 81 -4.87 27.19 16.65
CA ASN A 81 -4.96 26.92 15.23
C ASN A 81 -3.99 25.78 14.94
N ASN A 82 -4.43 24.75 14.23
CA ASN A 82 -3.63 23.59 13.83
C ASN A 82 -2.57 24.00 12.80
N VAL A 83 -1.71 24.95 13.15
CA VAL A 83 -0.75 25.50 12.22
C VAL A 83 0.47 24.60 12.17
N TRP A 84 0.35 23.64 11.26
CA TRP A 84 1.47 22.89 10.79
C TRP A 84 2.51 23.78 10.10
N ARG A 85 3.75 23.28 10.08
CA ARG A 85 5.02 23.81 9.53
C ARG A 85 5.03 25.19 8.81
N PHE A 86 5.90 26.04 9.37
CA PHE A 86 6.41 27.36 8.90
C PHE A 86 5.58 28.57 9.31
N GLU A 87 5.90 29.19 10.45
CA GLU A 87 5.49 30.59 10.75
C GLU A 87 3.99 30.90 10.78
N GLY A 88 3.12 29.91 10.96
CA GLY A 88 1.68 30.19 10.86
C GLY A 88 1.10 29.96 9.45
N LYS A 89 1.87 29.37 8.52
CA LYS A 89 1.46 29.11 7.13
C LYS A 89 1.02 27.66 6.95
N THR A 90 0.08 27.41 6.04
CA THR A 90 -0.35 26.06 5.66
C THR A 90 0.77 25.33 4.94
N VAL A 91 0.84 24.00 5.12
CA VAL A 91 1.84 23.16 4.45
C VAL A 91 1.55 23.19 2.95
N PRO A 92 2.56 23.41 2.08
CA PRO A 92 2.35 23.31 0.64
C PRO A 92 1.85 21.93 0.28
N GLU A 93 0.87 21.85 -0.61
CA GLU A 93 0.33 20.59 -1.09
C GLU A 93 1.38 19.82 -1.92
N GLY A 94 1.33 18.49 -1.89
CA GLY A 94 2.17 17.64 -2.72
C GLY A 94 3.29 16.90 -1.99
N ASN A 95 4.33 16.53 -2.73
CA ASN A 95 5.44 15.68 -2.26
C ASN A 95 6.63 16.51 -1.79
N HIS A 96 7.16 16.18 -0.62
CA HIS A 96 8.27 16.90 0.02
C HIS A 96 9.35 15.94 0.53
N PRO A 97 10.61 16.39 0.62
CA PRO A 97 11.64 15.65 1.35
C PRO A 97 11.23 15.42 2.82
N LEU A 98 11.31 14.16 3.28
CA LEU A 98 11.09 13.83 4.68
C LEU A 98 12.38 14.03 5.48
N THR A 99 12.39 15.06 6.34
CA THR A 99 13.39 15.15 7.40
C THR A 99 13.08 14.10 8.48
N ILE A 100 14.08 13.32 8.91
CA ILE A 100 13.89 12.34 9.98
C ILE A 100 13.87 13.06 11.32
N SER A 101 12.71 13.03 11.97
CA SER A 101 12.48 13.55 13.32
C SER A 101 12.81 12.47 14.38
N PRO A 102 12.95 12.83 15.68
CA PRO A 102 13.27 11.86 16.73
C PRO A 102 12.33 10.65 16.78
N THR A 103 11.02 10.85 16.62
CA THR A 103 10.04 9.74 16.60
C THR A 103 10.15 8.90 15.33
N LEU A 104 10.62 9.47 14.23
CA LEU A 104 10.82 8.76 12.96
C LEU A 104 12.23 8.16 12.81
N ALA A 105 13.11 8.32 13.80
CA ALA A 105 14.49 7.81 13.76
C ALA A 105 14.60 6.32 13.36
N PRO A 106 13.72 5.40 13.81
CA PRO A 106 13.78 3.99 13.40
C PRO A 106 13.60 3.77 11.88
N LEU A 107 12.95 4.70 11.17
CA LEU A 107 12.71 4.60 9.73
C LEU A 107 13.95 4.96 8.89
N HIS A 108 15.05 5.42 9.51
CA HIS A 108 16.23 5.88 8.78
C HIS A 108 16.78 4.84 7.79
N LYS A 109 16.71 3.54 8.13
CA LYS A 109 17.17 2.43 7.27
C LYS A 109 16.38 2.29 5.96
N VAL A 110 15.18 2.84 5.89
CA VAL A 110 14.28 2.74 4.74
C VAL A 110 13.87 4.12 4.21
N ARG A 111 14.62 5.17 4.54
CA ARG A 111 14.31 6.57 4.20
C ARG A 111 14.13 6.82 2.70
N ASP A 112 14.81 6.04 1.86
CA ASP A 112 14.73 6.04 0.40
C ASP A 112 13.40 5.47 -0.13
N LYS A 113 12.64 4.78 0.72
CA LYS A 113 11.35 4.16 0.41
C LYS A 113 10.17 4.88 1.06
N VAL A 114 10.41 6.02 1.72
CA VAL A 114 9.38 6.81 2.40
C VAL A 114 9.23 8.15 1.70
N SER A 115 7.99 8.55 1.45
CA SER A 115 7.65 9.87 0.89
C SER A 115 6.75 10.62 1.85
N LEU A 116 6.95 11.94 1.96
CA LEU A 116 6.07 12.82 2.71
C LEU A 116 5.14 13.52 1.71
N ILE A 117 3.85 13.19 1.78
CA ILE A 117 2.81 13.83 0.98
C ILE A 117 1.90 14.63 1.91
N THR A 118 1.63 15.88 1.56
CA THR A 118 0.86 16.84 2.35
C THR A 118 -0.28 17.44 1.52
N GLY A 119 -1.25 18.09 2.17
CA GLY A 119 -2.47 18.57 1.50
C GLY A 119 -3.51 17.48 1.24
N LEU A 120 -3.39 16.34 1.92
CA LEU A 120 -4.39 15.26 1.90
C LEU A 120 -5.34 15.31 3.10
N ASP A 121 -5.27 16.39 3.88
CA ASP A 121 -6.16 16.62 4.99
C ASP A 121 -7.55 17.05 4.52
N ARG A 122 -8.55 16.69 5.31
CA ARG A 122 -9.94 17.08 5.09
C ARG A 122 -10.26 18.29 5.95
N ILE A 123 -11.11 19.17 5.43
CA ILE A 123 -11.68 20.29 6.20
C ILE A 123 -12.45 19.75 7.41
N PHE A 124 -12.08 20.21 8.60
CA PHE A 124 -12.78 19.89 9.84
C PHE A 124 -14.21 20.45 9.81
N GLN A 125 -15.22 19.60 10.08
CA GLN A 125 -16.59 20.07 10.27
C GLN A 125 -16.92 20.15 11.76
N HIS A 126 -17.44 21.31 12.18
CA HIS A 126 -17.89 21.54 13.54
C HIS A 126 -19.10 20.65 13.90
N GLY A 127 -19.22 20.29 15.17
CA GLY A 127 -20.36 19.51 15.70
C GLY A 127 -20.02 18.07 16.09
N THR A 128 -18.79 17.61 15.88
CA THR A 128 -18.30 16.31 16.36
C THR A 128 -16.90 16.44 16.94
N ASP A 129 -16.48 15.41 17.69
CA ASP A 129 -15.11 15.31 18.16
C ASP A 129 -14.13 15.00 17.01
N SER A 130 -12.94 15.60 17.09
CA SER A 130 -11.89 15.44 16.08
C SER A 130 -11.48 13.98 15.89
N HIS A 131 -11.46 13.18 16.96
CA HIS A 131 -11.09 11.76 16.91
C HIS A 131 -12.08 10.95 16.09
N ALA A 132 -13.38 11.18 16.30
CA ALA A 132 -14.44 10.49 15.58
C ALA A 132 -14.46 10.88 14.09
N GLN A 133 -14.24 12.16 13.79
CA GLN A 133 -14.23 12.64 12.40
C GLN A 133 -13.01 12.16 11.63
N CYS A 134 -11.80 12.21 12.20
CA CYS A 134 -10.61 11.76 11.49
C CYS A 134 -10.66 10.25 11.19
N ALA A 135 -11.17 9.43 12.12
CA ALA A 135 -11.28 7.99 11.92
C ALA A 135 -12.30 7.63 10.83
N SER A 136 -13.45 8.30 10.83
CA SER A 136 -14.50 8.06 9.81
C SER A 136 -14.13 8.56 8.41
N CYS A 137 -13.15 9.47 8.29
CA CYS A 137 -12.75 10.05 7.00
C CYS A 137 -11.52 9.38 6.37
N PHE A 138 -10.81 8.50 7.08
CA PHE A 138 -9.58 7.88 6.59
C PHE A 138 -9.84 7.03 5.33
N LEU A 139 -9.14 7.35 4.23
CA LEU A 139 -9.28 6.70 2.92
C LEU A 139 -10.71 6.73 2.35
N THR A 140 -11.53 7.70 2.76
CA THR A 140 -12.84 7.95 2.14
C THR A 140 -12.73 9.03 1.08
N SER A 141 -13.37 8.84 -0.07
CA SER A 141 -13.38 9.81 -1.19
C SER A 141 -14.55 10.82 -1.11
N VAL A 142 -15.34 10.78 -0.03
CA VAL A 142 -16.57 11.57 0.10
C VAL A 142 -16.25 13.04 0.36
N ALA A 143 -16.83 13.93 -0.42
CA ALA A 143 -16.60 15.36 -0.29
C ALA A 143 -17.09 15.89 1.08
N PRO A 144 -16.45 16.91 1.66
CA PRO A 144 -17.02 17.59 2.82
C PRO A 144 -18.39 18.18 2.44
N PHE A 145 -19.31 18.18 3.40
CA PHE A 145 -20.69 18.73 3.29
C PHE A 145 -21.62 18.05 2.27
N GLU A 146 -21.23 16.92 1.68
CA GLU A 146 -22.08 16.18 0.73
C GLU A 146 -23.40 15.70 1.36
N VAL A 147 -23.33 15.19 2.60
CA VAL A 147 -24.51 14.86 3.40
C VAL A 147 -24.87 16.07 4.28
N LYS A 148 -26.02 16.68 3.98
CA LYS A 148 -26.54 17.80 4.78
C LYS A 148 -26.76 17.35 6.23
N ASN A 149 -26.39 18.21 7.18
CA ASN A 149 -26.52 17.99 8.64
C ASN A 149 -25.70 16.82 9.21
N SER A 150 -24.69 16.32 8.49
CA SER A 150 -23.77 15.31 9.02
C SER A 150 -22.32 15.78 8.88
N ALA A 151 -21.59 15.71 9.99
CA ALA A 151 -20.14 15.92 10.00
C ALA A 151 -19.36 14.69 9.48
N TYR A 152 -20.05 13.58 9.21
CA TYR A 152 -19.48 12.30 8.77
C TYR A 152 -19.73 12.02 7.28
N PRO A 153 -18.79 11.34 6.59
CA PRO A 153 -18.91 10.95 5.20
C PRO A 153 -19.86 9.76 5.03
N LEU A 154 -21.17 9.98 5.23
CA LEU A 154 -22.19 8.93 5.20
C LEU A 154 -22.79 8.68 3.81
N SER A 155 -22.33 9.42 2.79
CA SER A 155 -22.77 9.22 1.40
C SER A 155 -22.35 7.83 0.95
N ARG A 156 -23.30 7.04 0.44
CA ARG A 156 -23.04 5.71 -0.12
C ARG A 156 -22.82 5.87 -1.62
N THR A 157 -21.72 5.32 -2.13
CA THR A 157 -21.43 5.15 -3.56
C THR A 157 -22.06 3.89 -4.11
#